data_AF-A0A1D2IHZ5-F1
#
_entry.id   AF-A0A1D2IHZ5-F1
#
_cell.length_a   1.000
_cell.length_b   1.000
_cell.length_c   1.000
_cell.angle_alpha   90.00
_cell.angle_beta   90.00
_cell.angle_gamma   90.00
#
_symmetry.space_group_name_H-M   'P 1'
#
loop_
_entity.id
_entity.type
_entity.pdbx_description
1 polymer ?
#
loop_
_entity_poly.entity_id
_entity_poly.type
_entity_poly.pdbx_seq_one_letter_code
_entity_poly.pdbx_strand_id
1 'polypeptide(L)'
;MTGAADLRQTLRDIEVFAGELPGFDPSTAPDTPFELFTEWLLKALSAGVQEPHAMTLATADAKGDPTARVLILKDVSLRAGNSPRTRAASTAGTSPPALMRR
;
A
#
# COMPACT_ATOMS: atom_id res chain seq x y z
N MET A 1 -1.20 37.82 5.57
CA MET A 1 -2.34 37.31 4.78
C MET A 1 -1.88 36.05 4.06
N THR A 2 -1.89 34.90 4.72
CA THR A 2 -1.52 33.62 4.08
C THR A 2 -2.80 32.98 3.55
N GLY A 3 -3.12 33.32 2.30
CA GLY A 3 -4.24 32.70 1.58
C GLY A 3 -3.85 31.34 1.01
N ALA A 4 -4.82 30.58 0.50
CA ALA A 4 -4.58 29.25 -0.10
C ALA A 4 -3.50 29.24 -1.21
N ALA A 5 -3.24 30.37 -1.87
CA ALA A 5 -2.16 30.52 -2.85
C ALA A 5 -0.75 30.40 -2.22
N ASP A 6 -0.57 30.93 -1.01
CA ASP A 6 0.69 30.89 -0.24
C ASP A 6 0.97 29.48 0.29
N LEU A 7 -0.07 28.78 0.77
CA LEU A 7 0.02 27.36 1.15
C LEU A 7 0.32 26.46 -0.06
N ARG A 8 -0.35 26.69 -1.20
CA ARG A 8 -0.10 25.90 -2.42
C ARG A 8 1.33 26.03 -2.90
N GLN A 9 1.92 27.22 -2.79
CA GLN A 9 3.31 27.45 -3.14
C GLN A 9 4.23 26.72 -2.16
N THR A 10 4.00 26.89 -0.86
CA THR A 10 4.73 26.17 0.20
C THR A 10 4.77 24.65 -0.02
N LEU A 11 3.63 24.03 -0.37
CA LEU A 11 3.56 22.59 -0.61
C LEU A 11 4.36 22.12 -1.84
N ARG A 12 4.51 22.98 -2.84
CA ARG A 12 5.30 22.67 -4.05
C ARG A 12 6.80 22.79 -3.82
N ASP A 13 7.19 23.61 -2.86
CA ASP A 13 8.58 23.84 -2.53
C ASP A 13 9.13 22.78 -1.55
N ILE A 14 8.28 21.87 -1.06
CA ILE A 14 8.71 20.69 -0.31
C ILE A 14 9.51 19.78 -1.24
N GLU A 15 10.75 19.51 -0.86
CA GLU A 15 11.57 18.50 -1.54
C GLU A 15 10.96 17.10 -1.33
N VAL A 16 10.52 16.49 -2.41
CA VAL A 16 9.93 15.15 -2.39
C VAL A 16 11.03 14.12 -2.57
N PHE A 17 11.12 13.15 -1.65
CA PHE A 17 12.19 12.16 -1.59
C PHE A 17 13.58 12.75 -1.33
N ALA A 18 13.68 13.67 -0.36
CA ALA A 18 14.96 14.19 0.10
C ALA A 18 15.87 13.05 0.64
N GLY A 19 16.78 12.55 -0.21
CA GLY A 19 17.69 11.46 0.09
C GLY A 19 18.07 10.63 -1.15
N GLU A 20 19.14 9.85 -1.05
CA GLU A 20 19.50 8.87 -2.07
C GLU A 20 18.58 7.66 -1.95
N LEU A 21 17.76 7.42 -2.98
CA LEU A 21 16.94 6.22 -3.07
C LEU A 21 17.81 5.07 -3.63
N PRO A 22 17.68 3.84 -3.12
CA PRO A 22 18.36 2.71 -3.70
C PRO A 22 17.91 2.53 -5.15
N GLY A 23 18.86 2.33 -6.05
CA GLY A 23 18.57 1.98 -7.44
C GLY A 23 17.84 0.64 -7.53
N PHE A 24 16.97 0.50 -8.54
CA PHE A 24 16.33 -0.75 -8.89
C PHE A 24 16.56 -1.03 -10.37
N ASP A 25 17.23 -2.13 -10.69
CA ASP A 25 17.45 -2.59 -12.06
C ASP A 25 16.41 -3.68 -12.41
N PRO A 26 15.40 -3.37 -13.26
CA PRO A 26 14.35 -4.32 -13.62
C PRO A 26 14.86 -5.58 -14.33
N SER A 27 16.05 -5.52 -14.97
CA SER A 27 16.63 -6.68 -15.65
C SER A 27 17.16 -7.75 -14.68
N THR A 28 17.37 -7.36 -13.41
CA THR A 28 17.79 -8.25 -12.32
C THR A 28 16.63 -8.73 -11.46
N ALA A 29 15.39 -8.32 -11.78
CA ALA A 29 14.22 -8.73 -11.03
C ALA A 29 13.97 -10.24 -11.15
N PRO A 30 13.50 -10.91 -10.08
CA PRO A 30 13.07 -12.31 -10.14
C PRO A 30 11.97 -12.53 -11.20
N ASP A 31 11.82 -13.79 -11.63
CA ASP A 31 10.85 -14.19 -12.66
C ASP A 31 9.40 -13.87 -12.27
N THR A 32 9.11 -13.81 -10.96
CA THR A 32 7.77 -13.53 -10.46
C THR A 32 7.72 -12.27 -9.59
N PRO A 33 6.69 -11.42 -9.74
CA PRO A 33 6.47 -10.29 -8.84
C PRO A 33 6.27 -10.71 -7.38
N PHE A 34 5.80 -11.94 -7.15
CA PHE A 34 5.63 -12.49 -5.82
C PHE A 34 6.97 -12.69 -5.10
N GLU A 35 7.99 -13.18 -5.79
CA GLU A 35 9.34 -13.31 -5.24
C GLU A 35 9.92 -11.94 -4.88
N LEU A 36 9.84 -10.98 -5.80
CA LEU A 36 10.33 -9.62 -5.56
C LEU A 36 9.62 -8.95 -4.39
N PHE A 37 8.29 -9.06 -4.32
CA PHE A 37 7.51 -8.53 -3.21
C PHE A 37 7.92 -9.17 -1.88
N THR A 38 8.09 -10.50 -1.86
CA THR A 38 8.48 -11.24 -0.65
C THR A 38 9.86 -10.81 -0.18
N GLU A 39 10.82 -10.66 -1.10
CA GLU A 39 12.16 -10.16 -0.81
C GLU A 39 12.12 -8.77 -0.16
N TRP A 40 11.36 -7.83 -0.74
CA TRP A 40 11.25 -6.48 -0.20
C TRP A 40 10.59 -6.43 1.17
N LEU A 41 9.52 -7.20 1.38
CA LEU A 41 8.85 -7.28 2.68
C LEU A 41 9.79 -7.84 3.76
N LEU A 42 10.55 -8.89 3.45
CA LEU A 42 11.52 -9.48 4.38
C LEU A 42 12.69 -8.53 4.67
N LYS A 43 13.17 -7.77 3.67
CA LYS A 43 14.18 -6.72 3.87
C LYS A 43 13.66 -5.62 4.79
N ALA A 44 12.44 -5.13 4.59
CA ALA A 44 11.84 -4.09 5.43
C ALA A 44 11.68 -4.57 6.88
N LEU A 45 11.23 -5.82 7.08
CA LEU A 45 11.17 -6.45 8.41
C LEU A 45 12.56 -6.53 9.06
N SER A 46 13.56 -6.99 8.32
CA SER A 46 14.94 -7.13 8.83
C SER A 46 15.59 -5.79 9.16
N ALA A 47 15.23 -4.74 8.43
CA ALA A 47 15.68 -3.37 8.66
C ALA A 47 14.93 -2.65 9.80
N GLY A 48 13.93 -3.29 10.42
CA GLY A 48 13.17 -2.71 11.52
C GLY A 48 12.22 -1.59 11.11
N VAL A 49 11.81 -1.56 9.83
CA VAL A 49 10.77 -0.63 9.35
C VAL A 49 9.51 -0.81 10.19
N GLN A 50 8.85 0.30 10.54
CA GLN A 50 7.61 0.25 11.32
C GLN A 50 6.47 -0.25 10.45
N GLU A 51 5.73 -1.25 10.94
CA GLU A 51 4.53 -1.80 10.30
C GLU A 51 4.65 -2.07 8.78
N PRO A 52 5.69 -2.77 8.29
CA PRO A 52 5.96 -2.91 6.84
C PRO A 52 4.91 -3.78 6.11
N HIS A 53 4.00 -4.38 6.88
CA HIS A 53 2.89 -5.20 6.45
C HIS A 53 1.54 -4.47 6.54
N ALA A 54 1.53 -3.19 6.94
CA ALA A 54 0.37 -2.31 6.80
C ALA A 54 0.24 -1.85 5.35
N MET A 55 -0.95 -1.99 4.78
CA MET A 55 -1.22 -1.72 3.37
C MET A 55 -2.50 -0.93 3.18
N THR A 56 -2.51 0.02 2.25
CA THR A 56 -3.73 0.73 1.85
C THR A 56 -4.45 -0.07 0.77
N LEU A 57 -5.65 -0.56 1.09
CA LEU A 57 -6.54 -1.19 0.12
C LEU A 57 -7.52 -0.13 -0.40
N ALA A 58 -7.44 0.14 -1.71
CA ALA A 58 -8.43 0.94 -2.42
C ALA A 58 -9.44 0.02 -3.13
N THR A 59 -10.73 0.32 -2.97
CA THR A 59 -11.83 -0.36 -3.65
C THR A 59 -12.78 0.66 -4.24
N ALA A 60 -13.24 0.45 -5.46
CA ALA A 60 -14.31 1.25 -6.06
C ALA A 60 -15.64 0.48 -6.00
N ASP A 61 -16.74 1.21 -5.77
CA ASP A 61 -18.07 0.63 -5.89
C ASP A 61 -18.50 0.47 -7.36
N ALA A 62 -19.74 0.02 -7.60
CA ALA A 62 -20.25 -0.19 -8.95
C ALA A 62 -20.38 1.09 -9.79
N LYS A 63 -20.39 2.27 -9.15
CA LYS A 63 -20.42 3.58 -9.82
C LYS A 63 -19.00 4.11 -10.07
N GLY A 64 -17.98 3.43 -9.55
CA GLY A 64 -16.59 3.84 -9.64
C GLY A 64 -16.14 4.73 -8.48
N ASP A 65 -16.97 4.93 -7.45
CA ASP A 65 -16.61 5.78 -6.31
C ASP A 65 -15.52 5.09 -5.45
N PRO A 66 -14.30 5.63 -5.36
CA PRO A 66 -13.20 4.98 -4.68
C PRO A 66 -13.26 5.22 -3.16
N THR A 67 -12.97 4.16 -2.41
CA THR A 67 -12.76 4.18 -0.95
C THR A 67 -11.42 3.53 -0.64
N ALA A 68 -10.66 4.07 0.32
CA ALA A 68 -9.36 3.55 0.72
C ALA A 68 -9.26 3.40 2.24
N ARG A 69 -8.60 2.33 2.70
CA ARG A 69 -8.41 2.04 4.12
C ARG A 69 -7.12 1.26 4.36
N VAL A 70 -6.49 1.50 5.51
CA VAL A 70 -5.33 0.73 5.95
C VAL A 70 -5.78 -0.62 6.51
N LEU A 71 -5.15 -1.69 6.06
CA LEU A 71 -5.33 -3.06 6.55
C LEU A 71 -3.97 -3.66 6.87
N ILE A 72 -3.98 -4.73 7.68
CA ILE A 72 -2.78 -5.50 8.01
C ILE A 72 -2.72 -6.75 7.16
N LEU A 73 -1.66 -6.89 6.37
CA LEU A 73 -1.38 -8.09 5.59
C LEU A 73 -1.08 -9.27 6.52
N LYS A 74 -1.77 -10.39 6.30
CA LYS A 74 -1.65 -11.61 7.12
C LYS A 74 -1.19 -12.84 6.35
N ASP A 75 -1.41 -12.86 5.04
CA ASP A 75 -0.98 -13.95 4.17
C ASP A 75 -0.72 -13.42 2.76
N VAL A 76 0.30 -13.97 2.11
CA VAL A 76 0.49 -13.87 0.66
C VAL A 76 0.75 -15.26 0.11
N SER A 77 -0.10 -15.70 -0.81
CA SER A 77 -0.04 -17.05 -1.38
C SER A 77 -0.19 -17.01 -2.89
N LEU A 78 0.45 -17.96 -3.57
CA LEU A 78 0.31 -18.16 -5.02
C LEU A 78 -0.90 -19.05 -5.31
N ARG A 79 -1.74 -18.65 -6.27
CA ARG A 79 -2.72 -19.56 -6.87
C ARG A 79 -2.08 -20.23 -8.09
N ALA A 80 -2.57 -21.43 -8.46
CA ALA A 80 -2.28 -22.03 -9.76
C ALA A 80 -2.50 -20.98 -10.88
N GLY A 81 -1.45 -20.67 -11.64
CA GLY A 81 -1.43 -19.56 -12.61
C GLY A 81 -0.63 -18.31 -12.19
N ASN A 82 0.21 -18.39 -11.15
CA ASN A 82 1.19 -17.36 -10.72
C ASN A 82 0.60 -16.00 -10.30
N SER A 83 -0.70 -15.90 -10.05
CA SER A 83 -1.29 -14.70 -9.50
C SER A 83 -1.18 -14.70 -7.96
N PRO A 84 -0.54 -13.69 -7.34
CA PRO A 84 -0.48 -13.58 -5.89
C PRO A 84 -1.86 -13.22 -5.32
N ARG A 85 -2.24 -13.87 -4.23
CA ARG A 85 -3.35 -13.44 -3.36
C ARG A 85 -2.78 -12.91 -2.07
N THR A 86 -3.38 -11.83 -1.59
CA THR A 86 -3.13 -11.30 -0.25
C THR A 86 -4.39 -11.45 0.58
N ARG A 87 -4.26 -11.86 1.85
CA ARG A 87 -5.31 -11.68 2.86
C ARG A 87 -4.88 -10.59 3.80
N ALA A 88 -5.73 -9.57 3.95
CA ALA A 88 -5.53 -8.52 4.93
C ALA A 88 -6.74 -8.42 5.87
N ALA A 89 -6.50 -8.02 7.12
CA ALA A 89 -7.54 -7.80 8.12
C ALA A 89 -7.46 -6.36 8.63
N SER A 90 -8.61 -5.78 8.96
CA SER A 90 -8.66 -4.46 9.60
C SER A 90 -8.23 -4.57 11.07
N THR A 91 -7.49 -3.57 11.57
CA THR A 91 -7.21 -3.40 13.01
C THR A 91 -8.42 -2.86 13.77
N ALA A 92 -9.42 -2.29 13.08
CA ALA A 92 -10.69 -1.95 13.70
C ALA A 92 -11.45 -3.24 13.98
N GLY A 93 -11.62 -3.58 15.27
CA GLY A 93 -12.54 -4.62 15.71
C GLY A 93 -13.88 -4.47 14.99
N THR A 94 -14.37 -5.60 14.46
CA THR A 94 -15.65 -5.83 13.78
C THR A 94 -16.60 -4.61 13.76
N SER A 95 -16.57 -3.83 12.70
CA SER A 95 -17.75 -3.03 12.33
C SER A 95 -18.79 -3.99 11.73
N PRO A 96 -20.06 -3.96 12.18
CA PRO A 96 -21.09 -4.87 11.70
C PRO A 96 -21.38 -4.63 10.21
N PRO A 97 -21.90 -5.65 9.48
CA PRO A 97 -22.21 -5.52 8.07
C PRO A 97 -23.18 -4.36 7.87
N ALA A 98 -22.85 -3.48 6.91
CA ALA A 98 -23.73 -2.42 6.47
C ALA A 98 -25.09 -3.03 6.11
N LEU A 99 -26.11 -2.57 6.82
CA LEU A 99 -27.50 -2.93 6.64
C LEU A 99 -27.91 -2.75 5.18
N MET A 100 -28.29 -3.88 4.57
CA MET A 100 -29.13 -3.95 3.38
C MET A 100 -30.41 -3.15 3.67
N ARG A 101 -30.59 -2.01 3.00
CA ARG A 101 -31.86 -1.29 2.98
C ARG A 101 -32.47 -1.39 1.58
N ARG A 102 -33.41 -2.33 1.53
CA ARG A 102 -34.53 -2.59 0.59
C ARG A 102 -34.21 -2.73 -0.89
#